data_AF-A0AAN6UK26-F1
#
_entry.id   AF-A0AAN6UK26-F1
#
_cell.length_a   1.000
_cell.length_b   1.000
_cell.length_c   1.000
_cell.angle_alpha   90.00
_cell.angle_beta   90.00
_cell.angle_gamma   90.00
#
_symmetry.space_group_name_H-M   'P 1'
#
loop_
_entity.id
_entity.type
_entity.pdbx_description
1 polymer ?
#
loop_
_entity_poly.entity_id
_entity_poly.type
_entity_poly.pdbx_seq_one_letter_code
_entity_poly.pdbx_strand_id
1 'polypeptide(L)' 'MVRPKDRYLLVNIIYTDVPAGQSKGPVPDLLLYNQPTNGELRPQLLLKAIRSEVAALFGDCGSGAMDRSLQGKM' A
#
# COMPACT_ATOMS: atom_id res chain seq x y z
N MET A 1 2.02 34.80 7.83
CA MET A 1 2.71 33.58 8.31
C MET A 1 1.80 32.38 8.00
N VAL A 2 2.22 31.39 7.21
CA VAL A 2 1.35 30.27 6.76
C VAL A 2 2.01 28.93 7.09
N ARG A 3 1.24 28.01 7.68
CA ARG A 3 1.69 26.66 8.10
C ARG A 3 1.35 25.62 7.02
N PRO A 4 2.26 24.68 6.68
CA PRO A 4 1.93 23.54 5.82
C PRO A 4 0.83 22.66 6.45
N LYS A 5 -0.03 22.07 5.60
CA LYS A 5 -1.10 21.16 6.00
C LYS A 5 -0.79 19.76 5.50
N ASP A 6 -0.62 18.82 6.41
CA ASP A 6 -0.38 17.41 6.08
C ASP A 6 -1.70 16.64 5.95
N ARG A 7 -1.74 15.67 5.04
CA ARG A 7 -2.86 14.76 4.83
C ARG A 7 -2.38 13.32 4.99
N TYR A 8 -3.05 12.55 5.82
CA TYR A 8 -2.69 11.17 6.12
C TYR A 8 -3.62 10.20 5.39
N LEU A 9 -3.04 9.11 4.88
CA LEU A 9 -3.76 8.03 4.22
C LEU A 9 -3.48 6.74 5.01
N LEU A 10 -4.56 6.02 5.33
CA LEU A 10 -4.49 4.66 5.86
C LEU A 10 -4.84 3.69 4.74
N VAL A 11 -3.96 2.72 4.50
CA VAL A 11 -4.12 1.72 3.44
C VAL A 11 -4.08 0.34 4.08
N ASN A 12 -5.04 -0.52 3.73
CA ASN A 12 -5.04 -1.93 4.10
C ASN A 12 -4.74 -2.78 2.86
N ILE A 13 -3.81 -3.73 2.99
CA ILE A 13 -3.43 -4.65 1.91
C ILE A 13 -4.19 -5.95 2.13
N ILE A 14 -5.01 -6.33 1.15
CA ILE A 14 -5.84 -7.53 1.19
C ILE A 14 -5.27 -8.55 0.20
N TYR A 15 -5.09 -9.79 0.65
CA TYR A 15 -4.59 -10.89 -0.19
C TYR A 15 -5.76 -11.74 -0.67
N THR A 16 -5.95 -11.79 -2.00
CA THR A 16 -7.07 -12.52 -2.62
C THR A 16 -6.69 -13.88 -3.18
N ASP A 17 -5.43 -14.30 -3.03
CA ASP A 17 -4.88 -15.55 -3.57
C ASP A 17 -5.33 -16.78 -2.75
N VAL A 18 -6.63 -16.87 -2.48
CA VAL A 18 -7.25 -18.03 -1.87
C VAL A 18 -7.51 -19.04 -2.99
N PRO A 19 -6.87 -20.22 -2.98
CA PRO A 19 -7.12 -21.23 -4.01
C PRO A 19 -8.59 -21.65 -3.98
N ALA A 20 -9.21 -21.76 -5.17
CA ALA A 20 -10.60 -22.14 -5.34
C ALA A 20 -10.88 -23.47 -4.63
N GLY A 21 -11.64 -23.41 -3.51
CA GLY A 21 -11.97 -24.57 -2.67
C GLY A 21 -11.71 -24.40 -1.18
N GLN A 22 -10.92 -23.40 -0.75
CA GLN A 22 -10.68 -23.14 0.68
C GLN A 22 -11.76 -22.29 1.38
N SER A 23 -12.68 -21.66 0.63
CA SER A 23 -13.84 -20.93 1.21
C SER A 23 -14.87 -21.84 1.90
N LYS A 24 -14.69 -23.16 1.85
CA LYS A 24 -15.50 -24.15 2.60
C LYS A 24 -14.82 -24.66 3.88
N GLY A 25 -13.66 -24.09 4.24
CA GLY A 25 -12.95 -24.44 5.46
C GLY A 25 -13.63 -23.87 6.72
N PRO A 26 -13.19 -24.28 7.92
CA PRO A 26 -13.73 -23.80 9.19
C PRO A 26 -13.33 -22.35 9.53
N VAL A 27 -12.49 -21.73 8.69
CA VAL A 27 -11.94 -20.39 8.91
C VAL A 27 -12.84 -19.36 8.22
N PRO A 28 -13.31 -18.32 8.91
CA PRO A 28 -14.07 -17.23 8.31
C PRO A 28 -13.34 -16.56 7.14
N ASP A 29 -14.08 -16.22 6.08
CA ASP A 29 -13.54 -15.57 4.89
C ASP A 29 -12.74 -14.29 5.19
N LEU A 30 -13.16 -13.52 6.21
CA LEU A 30 -12.46 -12.31 6.66
C LEU A 30 -11.02 -12.59 7.10
N LEU A 31 -10.74 -13.75 7.68
CA LEU A 31 -9.38 -14.14 8.09
C LEU A 31 -8.56 -14.66 6.91
N LEU A 32 -9.21 -15.22 5.89
CA LEU A 32 -8.54 -15.63 4.65
C LEU A 32 -8.03 -14.42 3.87
N TYR A 33 -8.73 -13.30 3.90
CA TYR A 33 -8.34 -12.06 3.21
C TYR A 33 -7.32 -11.21 3.97
N ASN A 34 -7.37 -11.23 5.31
CA ASN A 34 -6.46 -10.48 6.18
C ASN A 34 -5.29 -11.35 6.65
N GLN A 35 -4.76 -12.19 5.75
CA GLN A 35 -3.58 -13.00 6.05
C GLN A 35 -2.37 -12.10 6.36
N PRO A 36 -1.50 -12.53 7.29
CA PRO A 36 -0.30 -11.78 7.60
C PRO A 36 0.57 -11.64 6.37
N THR A 37 0.98 -10.41 6.09
CA THR A 37 1.93 -10.14 5.01
C THR A 37 3.24 -10.88 5.26
N ASN A 38 3.81 -11.49 4.21
CA ASN A 38 5.14 -12.08 4.24
C ASN A 38 6.18 -11.05 4.72
N GLY A 39 7.21 -11.50 5.44
CA GLY A 39 8.25 -10.64 6.05
C GLY A 39 9.09 -9.79 5.08
N GLU A 40 8.85 -9.91 3.77
CA GLU A 40 9.49 -9.12 2.71
C GLU A 40 8.87 -7.73 2.53
N LEU A 41 7.66 -7.47 3.04
CA LEU A 41 7.05 -6.14 2.92
C LEU A 41 7.73 -5.14 3.85
N ARG A 42 8.66 -4.37 3.30
CA ARG A 42 9.35 -3.27 3.99
C ARG A 42 8.69 -1.93 3.63
N PRO A 43 8.60 -0.97 4.57
CA PRO A 43 8.03 0.37 4.29
C PRO A 43 8.71 1.06 3.11
N GLN A 44 10.03 0.90 2.99
CA GLN A 44 10.84 1.47 1.92
C GLN A 44 10.51 0.86 0.54
N LEU A 45 10.19 -0.44 0.50
CA LEU A 45 9.79 -1.13 -0.72
C LEU A 45 8.44 -0.60 -1.21
N LEU A 46 7.49 -0.44 -0.29
CA LEU A 46 6.17 0.12 -0.59
C LEU A 46 6.27 1.56 -1.13
N LEU A 47 7.08 2.41 -0.48
CA LEU A 47 7.31 3.79 -0.95
C LEU A 47 7.93 3.83 -2.35
N LYS A 48 8.92 2.96 -2.61
CA LYS A 48 9.56 2.86 -3.92
C LYS A 48 8.55 2.42 -4.99
N ALA A 49 7.73 1.42 -4.69
CA ALA A 49 6.69 0.93 -5.58
C ALA A 49 5.64 2.03 -5.90
N ILE A 50 5.19 2.77 -4.87
CA ILE A 50 4.25 3.88 -5.09
C ILE A 50 4.87 4.96 -5.98
N ARG A 51 6.14 5.33 -5.74
CA ARG A 51 6.82 6.34 -6.59
C ARG A 51 6.98 5.86 -8.03
N SER A 52 7.31 4.59 -8.27
CA SER A 52 7.40 4.05 -9.63
C SER A 52 6.05 4.03 -10.34
N GLU A 53 4.97 3.66 -9.64
CA GLU A 53 3.62 3.69 -10.22
C GLU A 53 3.16 5.12 -10.50
N VAL A 54 3.47 6.08 -9.61
CA VAL A 54 3.16 7.49 -9.86
C VAL A 54 3.91 8.02 -11.08
N ALA A 55 5.20 7.66 -11.24
CA ALA A 55 5.96 8.03 -12.42
C ALA A 55 5.38 7.39 -13.71
N ALA A 56 4.94 6.13 -13.63
CA ALA A 56 4.32 5.44 -14.76
C ALA A 56 2.97 6.06 -15.16
N LEU A 57 2.13 6.46 -14.19
CA LEU A 57 0.79 6.99 -14.44
C LEU A 57 0.76 8.50 -14.73
N PHE A 58 1.63 9.28 -14.08
CA PHE A 58 1.58 10.75 -14.07
C PHE A 58 2.86 11.41 -14.61
N GLY A 59 3.88 10.63 -14.97
CA GLY A 59 5.15 11.13 -15.48
C GLY A 59 5.95 11.97 -14.47
N ASP A 60 6.86 12.79 -15.00
CA ASP A 60 7.80 13.59 -14.20
C ASP A 60 7.11 14.65 -13.34
N CYS A 61 6.01 15.22 -13.82
CA CYS A 61 5.21 16.20 -13.07
C CYS A 61 4.60 15.59 -11.81
N GLY A 62 4.06 14.37 -11.89
CA GLY A 62 3.50 13.66 -10.74
C GLY A 62 4.58 13.21 -9.75
N SER A 63 5.71 12.74 -10.28
CA SER A 63 6.87 12.34 -9.48
C SER A 63 7.41 13.51 -8.65
N GLY A 64 7.62 14.67 -9.27
CA GLY A 64 8.16 15.86 -8.59
C GLY A 64 7.25 16.43 -7.49
N ALA A 65 5.93 16.31 -7.63
CA ALA A 65 4.97 16.76 -6.62
C ALA A 65 4.98 15.88 -5.35
N MET A 66 5.24 14.58 -5.50
CA MET A 66 5.15 13.59 -4.41
C MET A 66 6.47 13.39 -3.67
N ASP A 67 7.62 13.63 -4.32
CA ASP A 67 8.92 13.22 -3.80
C ASP A 67 9.29 13.87 -2.45
N ARG A 68 8.83 15.11 -2.20
CA ARG A 68 9.08 15.85 -0.95
C ARG A 68 8.03 15.60 0.14
N SER A 69 6.83 15.15 -0.22
CA SER A 69 5.68 15.11 0.70
C SER A 69 5.31 13.71 1.18
N LEU A 70 5.67 12.66 0.42
CA LEU A 70 5.31 11.28 0.76
C LEU A 70 6.31 10.63 1.73
N GLN A 71 5.83 10.29 2.92
CA GLN A 71 6.57 9.56 3.94
C GLN A 71 5.76 8.35 4.42
N GLY A 72 6.42 7.20 4.56
CA GLY A 72 5.81 5.98 5.08
C GLY A 72 5.96 5.92 6.60
N LYS A 73 4.84 5.78 7.31
CA LYS A 73 4.80 5.50 8.75
C LYS A 73 4.08 4.17 8.93
N MET A 74 4.81 3.17 9.42
CA MET A 74 4.33 1.80 9.65
C MET A 74 4.43 1.49 11.14
#